data_AF-A0ABD2PIY8-F1
#
_entry.id   AF-A0ABD2PIY8-F1
#
_cell.length_a   1.000
_cell.length_b   1.000
_cell.length_c   1.000
_cell.angle_alpha   90.00
_cell.angle_beta   90.00
_cell.angle_gamma   90.00
#
_symmetry.space_group_name_H-M   'P 1'
#
loop_
_entity.id
_entity.type
_entity.pdbx_description
1 polymer ?
#
loop_
_entity_poly.entity_id
_entity_poly.type
_entity_poly.pdbx_seq_one_letter_code
_entity_poly.pdbx_strand_id
1 'polypeptide(L)'
;MDSDRKDLMDHSVVKAVVYHKWCTVGFPFFMLNLLIYLLFLGSLTFYMLNNIPPYMLTYNEWVMNSLSLLTAYQQMNAHGVDYKSLLDMVLYITTILLVYDFNLCNGLRRDWQWQMGSVAIFFAWINLILSTRTIPHSYATYTILSVHIWKRFVGYILLFSLFIFSFSMTFYALLRNQLAFRNLGEAIVKTSVMTIGEFDFQDVFYNRFSRNTPSSIENQVPYVELTYVYWILFLIVMCIIFINTMIATTIDDIHGMQKDLQFYHLRLQTDYCLEMEYILPQSFLRSVSRNSLTCWRSYHTPDTWLYRTLRKAMLPASPDDQLVRFHYFFISRFLAAAKLGSGGNRELRPCVDLEHN
;
A
#
# COMPACT_ATOMS: atom_id res chain seq x y z
N MET A 1 -12.79 20.34 -8.20
CA MET A 1 -11.70 21.29 -8.48
C MET A 1 -11.94 21.77 -9.88
N ASP A 2 -12.32 23.03 -10.05
CA ASP A 2 -12.70 23.60 -11.34
C ASP A 2 -11.47 23.68 -12.28
N SER A 3 -11.69 23.45 -13.58
CA SER A 3 -10.64 23.43 -14.62
C SER A 3 -9.77 24.69 -14.59
N ASP A 4 -10.39 25.85 -14.37
CA ASP A 4 -9.73 27.15 -14.41
C ASP A 4 -8.64 27.30 -13.35
N ARG A 5 -8.71 26.56 -12.24
CA ARG A 5 -7.67 26.58 -11.20
C ARG A 5 -6.49 25.66 -11.51
N LYS A 6 -6.66 24.65 -12.36
CA LYS A 6 -5.56 23.75 -12.77
C LYS A 6 -4.52 24.50 -13.58
N ASP A 7 -4.98 25.35 -14.51
CA ASP A 7 -4.10 26.15 -15.38
C ASP A 7 -3.27 27.17 -14.59
N LEU A 8 -3.85 27.80 -13.55
CA LEU A 8 -3.09 28.67 -12.64
C LEU A 8 -2.03 27.91 -11.83
N MET A 9 -2.33 26.68 -11.38
CA MET A 9 -1.35 25.86 -10.66
C MET A 9 -0.22 25.35 -11.57
N ASP A 10 -0.46 25.25 -12.87
CA ASP A 10 0.56 24.81 -13.83
C ASP A 10 1.63 25.89 -14.12
N HIS A 11 1.31 27.14 -13.80
CA HIS A 11 2.17 28.29 -14.06
C HIS A 11 3.56 28.11 -13.43
N SER A 12 4.60 28.40 -14.19
CA SER A 12 6.01 28.20 -13.81
C SER A 12 6.39 28.90 -12.49
N VAL A 13 5.79 30.06 -12.22
CA VAL A 13 5.97 30.79 -10.96
C VAL A 13 5.36 30.03 -9.77
N VAL A 14 4.16 29.45 -9.92
CA VAL A 14 3.51 28.70 -8.84
C VAL A 14 4.31 27.44 -8.52
N LYS A 15 4.75 26.70 -9.54
CA LYS A 15 5.64 25.55 -9.37
C LYS A 15 6.95 25.92 -8.66
N ALA A 16 7.58 27.03 -9.05
CA ALA A 16 8.82 27.50 -8.42
C ALA A 16 8.62 27.89 -6.94
N VAL A 17 7.50 28.54 -6.61
CA VAL A 17 7.17 28.92 -5.22
C VAL A 17 6.90 27.69 -4.36
N VAL A 18 6.09 26.74 -4.85
CA VAL A 18 5.80 25.47 -4.14
C VAL A 18 7.08 24.67 -3.94
N TYR A 19 7.93 24.57 -4.97
CA TYR A 19 9.22 23.90 -4.88
C TYR A 19 10.14 24.55 -3.83
N HIS A 20 10.23 25.88 -3.82
CA HIS A 20 11.02 26.59 -2.83
C HIS A 20 10.53 26.33 -1.40
N LYS A 21 9.21 26.48 -1.15
CA LYS A 21 8.60 26.20 0.16
C LYS A 21 8.81 24.74 0.58
N TRP A 22 8.68 23.81 -0.36
CA TRP A 22 8.94 22.40 -0.12
C TRP A 22 10.39 22.16 0.28
N CYS A 23 11.38 22.68 -0.46
CA CYS A 23 12.78 22.47 -0.12
C CYS A 23 13.20 23.13 1.19
N THR A 24 12.63 24.28 1.54
CA THR A 24 13.08 25.05 2.71
C THR A 24 12.36 24.65 3.99
N VAL A 25 11.06 24.33 3.93
CA VAL A 25 10.26 23.98 5.11
C VAL A 25 9.73 22.55 5.01
N GLY A 26 9.06 22.19 3.92
CA GLY A 26 8.34 20.91 3.82
C GLY A 26 9.25 19.68 3.98
N PHE A 27 10.35 19.62 3.23
CA PHE A 27 11.21 18.45 3.12
C PHE A 27 11.99 18.13 4.40
N PRO A 28 12.64 19.10 5.09
CA PRO A 28 13.29 18.82 6.36
C PRO A 28 12.33 18.29 7.44
N PHE A 29 11.14 18.90 7.57
CA PHE A 29 10.12 18.46 8.53
C PHE A 29 9.54 17.09 8.18
N PHE A 30 9.29 16.85 6.89
CA PHE A 30 8.87 15.53 6.42
C PHE A 30 9.88 14.44 6.78
N MET A 31 11.17 14.67 6.51
CA MET A 31 12.23 13.70 6.81
C MET A 31 12.38 13.45 8.31
N LEU A 32 12.24 14.50 9.14
CA LEU A 32 12.23 14.36 10.59
C LEU A 32 11.05 13.50 11.07
N ASN A 33 9.84 13.78 10.58
CA ASN A 33 8.64 13.00 10.91
C ASN A 33 8.75 11.54 10.46
N LEU A 34 9.26 11.31 9.25
CA LEU A 34 9.49 9.97 8.73
C LEU A 34 10.51 9.20 9.57
N LEU A 35 11.59 9.86 10.00
CA LEU A 35 12.59 9.25 10.87
C LEU A 35 11.99 8.81 12.20
N ILE A 36 11.21 9.69 12.85
CA ILE A 36 10.50 9.37 14.10
C ILE A 36 9.56 8.18 13.89
N TYR A 37 8.80 8.19 12.79
CA TYR A 37 7.88 7.11 12.44
C TYR A 37 8.61 5.77 12.21
N LEU A 38 9.74 5.78 11.52
CA LEU A 38 10.56 4.58 11.28
C LEU A 38 11.17 4.03 12.58
N LEU A 39 11.54 4.90 13.52
CA LEU A 39 11.99 4.48 14.86
C LEU A 39 10.87 3.78 15.63
N PHE A 40 9.64 4.31 15.59
CA PHE A 40 8.44 3.67 16.16
C PHE A 40 8.15 2.31 15.50
N LEU A 41 8.13 2.25 14.17
CA LEU A 41 7.84 1.00 13.46
C LEU A 41 8.93 -0.06 13.71
N GLY A 42 10.19 0.37 13.76
CA GLY A 42 11.31 -0.47 14.12
C GLY A 42 11.17 -1.04 15.53
N SER A 43 10.78 -0.21 16.51
CA SER A 43 10.57 -0.68 17.89
C SER A 43 9.37 -1.62 18.03
N LEU A 44 8.26 -1.38 17.32
CA LEU A 44 7.10 -2.27 17.27
C LEU A 44 7.43 -3.62 16.62
N THR A 45 8.17 -3.60 15.50
CA THR A 45 8.57 -4.83 14.81
C THR A 45 9.56 -5.64 15.63
N PHE A 46 10.55 -4.97 16.24
CA PHE A 46 11.48 -5.60 17.17
C PHE A 46 10.74 -6.22 18.37
N TYR A 47 9.74 -5.52 18.91
CA TYR A 47 8.89 -6.05 19.96
C TYR A 47 8.19 -7.35 19.52
N MET A 48 7.53 -7.36 18.36
CA MET A 48 6.79 -8.54 17.89
C MET A 48 7.69 -9.73 17.53
N LEU A 49 8.93 -9.51 17.10
CA LEU A 49 9.85 -10.59 16.72
C LEU A 49 10.50 -11.29 17.92
N ASN A 50 10.75 -10.56 19.01
CA ASN A 50 11.42 -11.13 20.20
C ASN A 50 10.44 -11.75 21.21
N ASN A 51 9.14 -11.53 21.07
CA ASN A 51 8.11 -12.11 21.93
C ASN A 51 7.40 -13.24 21.17
N ILE A 52 7.50 -14.48 21.65
CA ILE A 52 6.90 -15.65 21.00
C ILE A 52 5.49 -15.90 21.60
N PRO A 53 4.44 -16.14 20.79
CA PRO A 53 3.13 -16.58 21.31
C PRO A 53 3.19 -18.05 21.79
N PRO A 54 2.50 -18.48 22.87
CA PRO A 54 1.65 -17.75 23.82
C PRO A 54 2.34 -17.59 25.19
N TYR A 55 2.54 -16.35 25.63
CA TYR A 55 2.92 -15.87 26.98
C TYR A 55 3.93 -16.70 27.78
N MET A 56 5.15 -16.18 27.94
CA MET A 56 5.80 -16.00 29.25
C MET A 56 6.89 -14.93 29.09
N LEU A 57 6.63 -13.73 29.62
CA LEU A 57 7.72 -12.78 29.88
C LEU A 57 8.42 -13.28 31.14
N THR A 58 9.50 -14.05 30.97
CA THR A 58 10.39 -14.33 32.09
C THR A 58 11.83 -14.02 31.72
N TYR A 59 12.37 -13.08 32.51
CA TYR A 59 13.78 -12.85 32.80
C TYR A 59 14.65 -12.24 31.70
N ASN A 60 14.43 -10.94 31.52
CA ASN A 60 15.41 -9.85 31.54
C ASN A 60 14.98 -8.79 30.52
N GLU A 61 14.57 -7.64 31.02
CA GLU A 61 14.92 -6.32 30.48
C GLU A 61 15.41 -6.29 29.01
N TRP A 62 14.52 -6.46 28.01
CA TRP A 62 14.79 -5.99 26.64
C TRP A 62 14.59 -4.46 26.51
N VAL A 63 14.91 -3.80 27.63
CA VAL A 63 14.89 -2.37 27.97
C VAL A 63 13.52 -1.68 27.79
N MET A 64 12.67 -1.83 28.82
CA MET A 64 11.52 -0.97 29.22
C MET A 64 10.47 -0.65 28.12
N ASN A 65 9.81 -1.66 27.53
CA ASN A 65 8.79 -1.47 26.47
C ASN A 65 9.27 -0.60 25.28
N SER A 66 10.56 -0.65 24.91
CA SER A 66 11.20 0.11 23.81
C SER A 66 10.58 1.49 23.42
N LEU A 67 10.76 2.59 24.16
CA LEU A 67 10.53 2.79 25.59
C LEU A 67 9.10 3.39 25.70
N SER A 68 8.15 2.62 26.23
CA SER A 68 6.67 2.68 26.05
C SER A 68 6.17 3.01 24.62
N LEU A 69 6.60 2.20 23.64
CA LEU A 69 6.39 2.33 22.17
C LEU A 69 6.70 3.74 21.63
N LEU A 70 7.83 4.22 22.16
CA LEU A 70 8.35 5.59 22.20
C LEU A 70 7.31 6.62 22.68
N THR A 71 7.05 6.52 24.00
CA THR A 71 6.05 7.19 24.86
C THR A 71 4.74 7.53 24.13
N ALA A 72 4.16 6.45 23.60
CA ALA A 72 2.88 6.29 22.90
C ALA A 72 2.71 7.17 21.67
N TYR A 73 3.61 7.00 20.68
CA TYR A 73 3.74 7.87 19.50
C TYR A 73 3.93 9.36 19.89
N GLN A 74 4.58 9.60 21.04
CA GLN A 74 4.72 10.86 21.77
C GLN A 74 3.42 11.70 21.83
N GLN A 75 2.48 11.08 22.54
CA GLN A 75 1.21 11.59 23.07
C GLN A 75 0.27 12.21 22.03
N MET A 76 0.17 11.49 20.91
CA MET A 76 -0.64 11.79 19.71
C MET A 76 -0.25 13.11 19.05
N ASN A 77 1.04 13.31 18.79
CA ASN A 77 1.60 14.57 18.27
C ASN A 77 0.99 15.82 18.98
N ALA A 78 0.77 15.70 20.29
CA ALA A 78 0.33 16.73 21.24
C ALA A 78 -0.87 17.63 20.83
N HIS A 79 -2.05 17.02 20.64
CA HIS A 79 -3.40 17.63 20.75
C HIS A 79 -3.80 18.71 19.74
N GLY A 80 -3.35 18.59 18.49
CA GLY A 80 -4.15 18.94 17.32
C GLY A 80 -4.73 17.68 16.69
N VAL A 81 -5.67 17.00 17.37
CA VAL A 81 -6.29 15.76 16.88
C VAL A 81 -7.13 16.07 15.65
N ASP A 82 -6.51 15.99 14.47
CA ASP A 82 -7.25 15.84 13.23
C ASP A 82 -7.60 14.36 13.07
N TYR A 83 -8.81 14.01 13.50
CA TYR A 83 -9.51 12.72 13.34
C TYR A 83 -9.73 12.32 11.86
N LYS A 84 -8.98 12.91 10.93
CA LYS A 84 -9.21 12.84 9.48
C LYS A 84 -8.97 11.44 8.89
N SER A 85 -8.26 10.55 9.60
CA SER A 85 -7.94 9.21 9.10
C SER A 85 -8.24 8.13 10.15
N LEU A 86 -9.25 7.29 9.86
CA LEU A 86 -9.63 6.13 10.67
C LEU A 86 -8.46 5.18 10.95
N LEU A 87 -7.52 5.10 10.00
CA LEU A 87 -6.36 4.23 10.09
C LEU A 87 -5.40 4.64 11.21
N ASP A 88 -5.17 5.93 11.40
CA ASP A 88 -4.30 6.42 12.48
C ASP A 88 -4.96 6.18 13.85
N MET A 89 -6.29 6.34 13.95
CA MET A 89 -7.03 6.03 15.17
C MET A 89 -6.92 4.55 15.56
N VAL A 90 -7.12 3.65 14.60
CA VAL A 90 -7.00 2.20 14.84
C VAL A 90 -5.58 1.84 15.26
N LEU A 91 -4.57 2.39 14.58
CA LEU A 91 -3.17 2.17 14.93
C LEU A 91 -2.87 2.61 16.37
N TYR A 92 -3.31 3.80 16.77
CA TYR A 92 -3.07 4.30 18.12
C TYR A 92 -3.77 3.48 19.21
N ILE A 93 -5.06 3.17 19.01
CA ILE A 93 -5.83 2.37 19.98
C ILE A 93 -5.20 0.99 20.17
N THR A 94 -4.89 0.30 19.08
CA THR A 94 -4.33 -1.06 19.13
C THR A 94 -2.93 -1.09 19.73
N THR A 95 -2.10 -0.07 19.46
CA THR A 95 -0.78 0.09 20.07
C THR A 95 -0.85 0.34 21.58
N ILE A 96 -1.81 1.14 22.05
CA ILE A 96 -2.03 1.38 23.49
C ILE A 96 -2.48 0.10 24.21
N LEU A 97 -3.44 -0.61 23.63
CA LEU A 97 -3.97 -1.86 24.19
C LEU A 97 -2.89 -2.95 24.31
N LEU A 98 -1.90 -2.93 23.42
CA LEU A 98 -0.74 -3.84 23.46
C LEU A 98 0.22 -3.52 24.61
N VAL A 99 0.41 -2.24 24.94
CA VAL A 99 1.40 -1.79 25.95
C VAL A 99 0.82 -1.78 27.36
N TYR A 100 -0.48 -1.51 27.52
CA TYR A 100 -1.11 -1.38 28.83
C TYR A 100 -1.07 -2.71 29.60
N ASP A 101 -0.62 -2.65 30.86
CA ASP A 101 -0.60 -3.81 31.75
C ASP A 101 -1.95 -3.97 32.45
N PHE A 102 -2.72 -4.98 32.04
CA PHE A 102 -4.02 -5.32 32.65
C PHE A 102 -3.90 -6.24 33.86
N ASN A 103 -2.72 -6.79 34.15
CA ASN A 103 -2.53 -7.80 35.18
C ASN A 103 -1.55 -7.30 36.24
N LEU A 104 -2.09 -6.49 37.18
CA LEU A 104 -1.37 -5.79 38.24
C LEU A 104 -0.42 -6.65 39.10
N CYS A 105 -0.58 -7.98 39.12
CA CYS A 105 0.19 -8.86 40.00
C CYS A 105 1.28 -9.68 39.27
N ASN A 106 1.10 -9.97 37.97
CA ASN A 106 1.93 -10.97 37.28
C ASN A 106 2.62 -10.43 36.03
N GLY A 107 2.26 -9.24 35.54
CA GLY A 107 2.84 -8.66 34.31
C GLY A 107 2.63 -9.49 33.04
N LEU A 108 1.75 -10.50 33.10
CA LEU A 108 1.45 -11.41 32.00
C LEU A 108 0.44 -10.74 31.05
N ARG A 109 0.72 -10.77 29.75
CA ARG A 109 -0.23 -10.30 28.73
C ARG A 109 -1.37 -11.33 28.53
N ARG A 110 -2.53 -10.86 28.05
CA ARG A 110 -3.70 -11.71 27.73
C ARG A 110 -3.73 -12.13 26.26
N ASP A 111 -4.40 -13.24 25.94
CA ASP A 111 -4.60 -13.78 24.55
C ASP A 111 -4.97 -12.69 23.53
N TRP A 112 -5.95 -11.86 23.89
CA TRP A 112 -6.46 -10.80 23.03
C TRP A 112 -5.46 -9.65 22.83
N GLN A 113 -4.52 -9.41 23.75
CA GLN A 113 -3.52 -8.34 23.56
C GLN A 113 -2.56 -8.66 22.42
N TRP A 114 -2.25 -9.95 22.24
CA TRP A 114 -1.42 -10.38 21.11
C TRP A 114 -2.16 -10.24 19.77
N GLN A 115 -3.46 -10.54 19.77
CA GLN A 115 -4.33 -10.28 18.61
C GLN A 115 -4.39 -8.79 18.26
N MET A 116 -4.44 -7.89 19.26
CA MET A 116 -4.37 -6.45 19.01
C MET A 116 -3.00 -6.01 18.50
N GLY A 117 -1.91 -6.65 18.97
CA GLY A 117 -0.56 -6.40 18.47
C GLY A 117 -0.37 -6.78 17.01
N SER A 118 -0.97 -7.89 16.54
CA SER A 118 -0.93 -8.28 15.14
C SER A 118 -1.70 -7.30 14.24
N VAL A 119 -2.81 -6.77 14.73
CA VAL A 119 -3.57 -5.70 14.04
C VAL A 119 -2.74 -4.42 13.98
N ALA A 120 -2.09 -4.03 15.09
CA ALA A 120 -1.26 -2.83 15.16
C ALA A 120 -0.09 -2.88 14.16
N ILE A 121 0.67 -3.98 14.10
CA ILE A 121 1.80 -4.09 13.18
C ILE A 121 1.36 -4.06 11.71
N PHE A 122 0.23 -4.68 11.38
CA PHE A 122 -0.32 -4.63 10.03
C PHE A 122 -0.64 -3.19 9.60
N PHE A 123 -1.41 -2.46 10.42
CA PHE A 123 -1.76 -1.08 10.10
C PHE A 123 -0.56 -0.13 10.15
N ALA A 124 0.46 -0.42 10.96
CA ALA A 124 1.69 0.37 10.98
C ALA A 124 2.43 0.27 9.63
N TRP A 125 2.62 -0.93 9.09
CA TRP A 125 3.24 -1.07 7.76
C TRP A 125 2.41 -0.42 6.64
N ILE A 126 1.08 -0.51 6.70
CA ILE A 126 0.21 0.20 5.75
C ILE A 126 0.36 1.72 5.89
N ASN A 127 0.42 2.26 7.11
CA ASN A 127 0.60 3.69 7.32
C ASN A 127 1.97 4.18 6.85
N LEU A 128 3.01 3.34 6.92
CA LEU A 128 4.31 3.65 6.30
C LEU A 128 4.16 3.84 4.78
N ILE A 129 3.52 2.89 4.10
CA ILE A 129 3.27 2.96 2.65
C ILE A 129 2.51 4.25 2.35
N LEU A 130 1.46 4.54 3.13
CA LEU A 130 0.71 5.79 3.02
C LEU A 130 1.51 7.03 3.43
N SER A 131 2.60 6.96 4.17
CA SER A 131 3.40 8.16 4.47
C SER A 131 4.24 8.59 3.28
N THR A 132 4.43 7.72 2.28
CA THR A 132 5.24 8.00 1.08
C THR A 132 4.54 8.90 0.04
N ARG A 133 3.22 9.14 0.12
CA ARG A 133 2.44 9.94 -0.87
C ARG A 133 2.85 11.41 -0.94
N THR A 134 3.49 11.94 0.09
CA THR A 134 3.93 13.35 0.15
C THR A 134 5.33 13.56 -0.46
N ILE A 135 6.10 12.49 -0.68
CA ILE A 135 7.46 12.59 -1.20
C ILE A 135 7.42 13.06 -2.68
N PRO A 136 8.28 14.00 -3.12
CA PRO A 136 8.34 14.48 -4.50
C PRO A 136 8.89 13.45 -5.53
N HIS A 137 9.15 12.21 -5.11
CA HIS A 137 9.76 11.18 -5.95
C HIS A 137 8.69 10.35 -6.66
N SER A 138 9.05 9.73 -7.80
CA SER A 138 8.22 8.79 -8.59
C SER A 138 7.55 7.66 -7.77
N TYR A 139 7.99 7.38 -6.54
CA TYR A 139 7.37 6.37 -5.69
C TYR A 139 6.01 6.84 -5.12
N ALA A 140 5.86 8.15 -4.85
CA ALA A 140 4.62 8.72 -4.34
C ALA A 140 3.46 8.57 -5.34
N THR A 141 3.76 8.59 -6.64
CA THR A 141 2.79 8.34 -7.72
C THR A 141 2.08 7.00 -7.54
N TYR A 142 2.83 5.93 -7.29
CA TYR A 142 2.26 4.59 -7.10
C TYR A 142 1.38 4.53 -5.85
N THR A 143 1.82 5.16 -4.75
CA THR A 143 1.04 5.21 -3.51
C THR A 143 -0.27 5.99 -3.68
N ILE A 144 -0.23 7.14 -4.35
CA ILE A 144 -1.42 7.96 -4.62
C ILE A 144 -2.43 7.18 -5.46
N LEU A 145 -1.94 6.54 -6.53
CA LEU A 145 -2.77 5.73 -7.41
C LEU A 145 -3.40 4.58 -6.63
N SER A 146 -2.61 3.88 -5.82
CA SER A 146 -3.08 2.75 -5.00
C SER A 146 -4.22 3.16 -4.05
N VAL A 147 -4.08 4.29 -3.33
CA VAL A 147 -5.14 4.77 -2.41
C VAL A 147 -6.44 5.07 -3.16
N HIS A 148 -6.35 5.64 -4.36
CA HIS A 148 -7.54 5.91 -5.15
C HIS A 148 -8.22 4.63 -5.60
N ILE A 149 -7.44 3.67 -6.11
CA ILE A 149 -7.94 2.35 -6.51
C ILE A 149 -8.63 1.68 -5.33
N TRP A 150 -8.01 1.67 -4.13
CA TRP A 150 -8.62 1.09 -2.93
C TRP A 150 -9.98 1.71 -2.59
N LYS A 151 -10.11 3.04 -2.66
CA LYS A 151 -11.39 3.72 -2.38
C LYS A 151 -12.48 3.34 -3.38
N ARG A 152 -12.15 3.24 -4.67
CA ARG A 152 -13.07 2.78 -5.70
C ARG A 152 -13.45 1.31 -5.51
N PHE A 153 -12.44 0.50 -5.21
CA PHE A 153 -12.58 -0.94 -5.03
C PHE A 153 -13.53 -1.31 -3.89
N VAL A 154 -13.50 -0.60 -2.75
CA VAL A 154 -14.45 -0.82 -1.64
C VAL A 154 -15.90 -0.64 -2.10
N GLY A 155 -16.18 0.35 -2.95
CA GLY A 155 -17.52 0.56 -3.51
C GLY A 155 -17.97 -0.59 -4.41
N TYR A 156 -17.07 -1.11 -5.24
CA TYR A 156 -17.35 -2.27 -6.08
C TYR A 156 -17.56 -3.54 -5.24
N ILE A 157 -16.69 -3.84 -4.27
CA ILE A 157 -16.84 -5.02 -3.39
C ILE A 157 -18.22 -5.04 -2.72
N LEU A 158 -18.75 -3.89 -2.30
CA LEU A 158 -20.07 -3.84 -1.67
C LEU A 158 -21.18 -4.37 -2.61
N LEU A 159 -21.15 -3.99 -3.89
CA LEU A 159 -22.08 -4.51 -4.89
C LEU A 159 -21.91 -6.03 -5.10
N PHE A 160 -20.65 -6.49 -5.22
CA PHE A 160 -20.35 -7.91 -5.46
C PHE A 160 -20.51 -8.80 -4.22
N SER A 161 -20.54 -8.21 -3.02
CA SER A 161 -20.80 -8.97 -1.79
C SER A 161 -22.17 -9.65 -1.78
N LEU A 162 -23.18 -9.05 -2.43
CA LEU A 162 -24.52 -9.65 -2.59
C LEU A 162 -24.45 -10.93 -3.41
N PHE A 163 -23.63 -10.92 -4.45
CA PHE A 163 -23.40 -12.08 -5.30
C PHE A 163 -22.64 -13.18 -4.55
N ILE A 164 -21.55 -12.83 -3.86
CA ILE A 164 -20.79 -13.77 -3.02
C ILE A 164 -21.71 -14.41 -1.98
N PHE A 165 -22.56 -13.61 -1.33
CA PHE A 165 -23.54 -14.11 -0.36
C PHE A 165 -24.56 -15.06 -0.99
N SER A 166 -25.10 -14.73 -2.16
CA SER A 166 -26.06 -15.58 -2.89
C SER A 166 -25.46 -16.94 -3.28
N PHE A 167 -24.28 -16.95 -3.88
CA PHE A 167 -23.60 -18.19 -4.25
C PHE A 167 -23.15 -18.97 -3.02
N SER A 168 -22.70 -18.28 -1.97
CA SER A 168 -22.34 -18.92 -0.71
C SER A 168 -23.52 -19.64 -0.06
N MET A 169 -24.70 -19.01 -0.02
CA MET A 169 -25.93 -19.64 0.48
C MET A 169 -26.34 -20.86 -0.38
N THR A 170 -26.15 -20.77 -1.69
CA THR A 170 -26.44 -21.87 -2.63
C THR A 170 -25.52 -23.06 -2.39
N PHE A 171 -24.20 -22.83 -2.30
CA PHE A 171 -23.24 -23.89 -2.01
C PHE A 171 -23.36 -24.41 -0.57
N TYR A 172 -23.68 -23.55 0.39
CA TYR A 172 -24.00 -23.97 1.75
C TYR A 172 -25.16 -24.96 1.78
N ALA A 173 -26.24 -24.70 1.03
CA ALA A 173 -27.38 -25.61 0.96
C ALA A 173 -27.07 -26.94 0.25
N LEU A 174 -26.29 -26.90 -0.83
CA LEU A 174 -25.98 -28.08 -1.66
C LEU A 174 -24.85 -28.95 -1.08
N LEU A 175 -23.86 -28.34 -0.42
CA LEU A 175 -22.59 -28.96 -0.02
C LEU A 175 -22.35 -28.90 1.49
N ARG A 176 -23.38 -28.62 2.32
CA ARG A 176 -23.29 -28.50 3.79
C ARG A 176 -22.51 -29.61 4.51
N ASN A 177 -22.52 -30.77 3.89
CA ASN A 177 -21.93 -31.99 4.37
C ASN A 177 -20.38 -31.97 4.36
N GLN A 178 -19.77 -31.11 3.55
CA GLN A 178 -18.31 -30.92 3.48
C GLN A 178 -17.84 -29.88 4.50
N LEU A 179 -16.63 -30.07 5.05
CA LEU A 179 -16.04 -29.15 6.05
C LEU A 179 -15.90 -27.71 5.54
N ALA A 180 -15.69 -27.51 4.23
CA ALA A 180 -15.57 -26.19 3.63
C ALA A 180 -16.91 -25.39 3.60
N PHE A 181 -18.05 -26.07 3.74
CA PHE A 181 -19.38 -25.48 3.66
C PHE A 181 -20.26 -25.81 4.87
N ARG A 182 -19.68 -26.35 5.95
CA ARG A 182 -20.42 -26.81 7.13
C ARG A 182 -21.09 -25.65 7.86
N ASN A 183 -20.38 -24.53 7.98
CA ASN A 183 -20.87 -23.28 8.55
C ASN A 183 -21.04 -22.21 7.48
N LEU A 184 -21.99 -21.29 7.66
CA LEU A 184 -22.20 -20.19 6.74
C LEU A 184 -20.93 -19.32 6.58
N GLY A 185 -20.21 -19.07 7.68
CA GLY A 185 -18.94 -18.32 7.62
C GLY A 185 -17.87 -19.03 6.79
N GLU A 186 -17.72 -20.35 6.96
CA GLU A 186 -16.77 -21.17 6.18
C GLU A 186 -17.16 -21.16 4.69
N ALA A 187 -18.46 -21.28 4.38
CA ALA A 187 -18.98 -21.22 3.02
C ALA A 187 -18.73 -19.85 2.35
N ILE A 188 -18.87 -18.74 3.08
CA ILE A 188 -18.60 -17.39 2.56
C ILE A 188 -17.10 -17.24 2.27
N VAL A 189 -16.24 -17.69 3.18
CA VAL A 189 -14.78 -17.66 2.97
C VAL A 189 -14.39 -18.52 1.77
N LYS A 190 -14.86 -19.77 1.69
CA LYS A 190 -14.55 -20.66 0.56
C LYS A 190 -15.06 -20.06 -0.76
N THR A 191 -16.26 -19.49 -0.80
CA THR A 191 -16.82 -18.84 -2.01
C THR A 191 -16.02 -17.60 -2.41
N SER A 192 -15.51 -16.84 -1.43
CA SER A 192 -14.64 -15.68 -1.68
C SER A 192 -13.29 -16.11 -2.26
N VAL A 193 -12.67 -17.16 -1.69
CA VAL A 193 -11.43 -17.75 -2.21
C VAL A 193 -11.62 -18.29 -3.63
N MET A 194 -12.74 -18.98 -3.88
CA MET A 194 -13.11 -19.43 -5.23
C MET A 194 -13.31 -18.27 -6.21
N THR A 195 -13.78 -17.11 -5.74
CA THR A 195 -13.96 -15.90 -6.58
C THR A 195 -12.62 -15.32 -7.03
N ILE A 196 -11.56 -15.45 -6.24
CA ILE A 196 -10.21 -14.97 -6.60
C ILE A 196 -9.59 -15.84 -7.71
N GLY A 197 -10.07 -17.07 -7.90
CA GLY A 197 -9.61 -17.99 -8.94
C GLY A 197 -9.02 -19.31 -8.42
N GLU A 198 -9.06 -19.55 -7.10
CA GLU A 198 -8.66 -20.84 -6.54
C GLU A 198 -9.80 -21.86 -6.69
N PHE A 199 -9.77 -22.63 -7.79
CA PHE A 199 -10.74 -23.69 -8.04
C PHE A 199 -10.23 -25.05 -7.59
N ASP A 200 -10.84 -25.56 -6.55
CA ASP A 200 -10.52 -26.87 -6.02
C ASP A 200 -11.56 -27.90 -6.43
N PHE A 201 -11.61 -28.17 -7.74
CA PHE A 201 -12.60 -29.08 -8.32
C PHE A 201 -12.42 -30.51 -7.82
N GLN A 202 -11.17 -30.94 -7.63
CA GLN A 202 -10.87 -32.31 -7.20
C GLN A 202 -11.34 -32.56 -5.76
N ASP A 203 -11.08 -31.64 -4.85
CA ASP A 203 -11.48 -31.85 -3.45
C ASP A 203 -12.99 -31.73 -3.25
N VAL A 204 -13.67 -30.91 -4.05
CA VAL A 204 -15.13 -30.73 -3.97
C VAL A 204 -15.90 -31.88 -4.65
N PHE A 205 -15.45 -32.36 -5.81
CA PHE A 205 -16.22 -33.33 -6.63
C PHE A 205 -15.62 -34.74 -6.69
N TYR A 206 -14.30 -34.91 -6.51
CA TYR A 206 -13.58 -36.15 -6.84
C TYR A 206 -13.06 -36.94 -5.64
N ASN A 207 -13.15 -36.43 -4.40
CA ASN A 207 -12.81 -37.15 -3.16
C ASN A 207 -13.80 -38.29 -2.79
N ARG A 208 -14.39 -38.92 -3.81
CA ARG A 208 -15.30 -40.06 -3.75
C ARG A 208 -14.55 -41.42 -3.61
N PHE A 209 -13.22 -41.45 -3.76
CA PHE A 209 -12.48 -42.71 -3.98
C PHE A 209 -11.29 -42.98 -3.04
N SER A 210 -11.24 -42.43 -1.82
CA SER A 210 -10.28 -42.93 -0.82
C SER A 210 -10.72 -44.30 -0.30
N ARG A 211 -10.15 -45.38 -0.87
CA ARG A 211 -10.52 -46.79 -0.62
C ARG A 211 -10.38 -47.27 0.82
N ASN A 212 -9.79 -46.47 1.71
CA ASN A 212 -9.45 -46.89 3.07
C ASN A 212 -10.38 -46.32 4.14
N THR A 213 -11.43 -45.59 3.76
CA THR A 213 -12.39 -45.03 4.72
C THR A 213 -13.80 -45.39 4.24
N PRO A 214 -14.61 -46.14 5.02
CA PRO A 214 -15.93 -46.56 4.59
C PRO A 214 -16.77 -45.32 4.33
N SER A 215 -17.03 -45.04 3.05
CA SER A 215 -18.00 -44.08 2.52
C SER A 215 -18.44 -43.03 3.54
N SER A 216 -17.56 -42.11 3.91
CA SER A 216 -17.94 -41.01 4.78
C SER A 216 -18.98 -40.21 4.00
N ILE A 217 -20.21 -40.23 4.52
CA ILE A 217 -21.33 -39.45 3.99
C ILE A 217 -20.83 -38.04 3.69
N GLU A 218 -19.98 -37.48 4.57
CA GLU A 218 -19.26 -36.20 4.58
C GLU A 218 -18.69 -35.66 3.25
N ASN A 219 -18.30 -36.52 2.29
CA ASN A 219 -17.73 -36.06 1.02
C ASN A 219 -18.62 -36.33 -0.21
N GLN A 220 -19.83 -36.84 0.00
CA GLN A 220 -20.77 -37.06 -1.10
C GLN A 220 -21.42 -35.74 -1.52
N VAL A 221 -21.51 -35.53 -2.84
CA VAL A 221 -22.31 -34.47 -3.47
C VAL A 221 -23.70 -35.06 -3.75
N PRO A 222 -24.76 -34.71 -2.98
CA PRO A 222 -26.07 -35.35 -3.13
C PRO A 222 -26.78 -34.93 -4.42
N TYR A 223 -26.70 -33.65 -4.78
CA TYR A 223 -27.37 -33.05 -5.93
C TYR A 223 -26.37 -32.70 -7.02
N VAL A 224 -25.82 -33.72 -7.68
CA VAL A 224 -24.69 -33.58 -8.62
C VAL A 224 -25.01 -32.64 -9.78
N GLU A 225 -26.15 -32.81 -10.44
CA GLU A 225 -26.53 -32.03 -11.62
C GLU A 225 -26.70 -30.54 -11.31
N LEU A 226 -27.45 -30.21 -10.26
CA LEU A 226 -27.65 -28.82 -9.81
C LEU A 226 -26.33 -28.19 -9.37
N THR A 227 -25.47 -28.95 -8.67
CA THR A 227 -24.17 -28.45 -8.22
C THR A 227 -23.28 -28.09 -9.41
N TYR A 228 -23.25 -28.90 -10.48
CA TYR A 228 -22.51 -28.55 -11.70
C TYR A 228 -23.08 -27.32 -12.41
N VAL A 229 -24.40 -27.17 -12.46
CA VAL A 229 -25.04 -25.99 -13.07
C VAL A 229 -24.65 -24.71 -12.32
N TYR A 230 -24.78 -24.69 -11.00
CA TYR A 230 -24.38 -23.54 -10.20
C TYR A 230 -22.87 -23.28 -10.22
N TRP A 231 -22.06 -24.34 -10.34
CA TRP A 231 -20.61 -24.23 -10.49
C TRP A 231 -20.22 -23.55 -11.81
N ILE A 232 -20.81 -23.97 -12.93
CA ILE A 232 -20.55 -23.34 -14.24
C ILE A 232 -21.05 -21.89 -14.23
N LEU A 233 -22.25 -21.64 -13.70
CA LEU A 233 -22.78 -20.29 -13.56
C LEU A 233 -21.85 -19.40 -12.72
N PHE A 234 -21.34 -19.92 -11.61
CA PHE A 234 -20.37 -19.23 -10.76
C PHE A 234 -19.09 -18.89 -11.51
N LEU A 235 -18.51 -19.82 -12.28
CA LEU A 235 -17.32 -19.58 -13.08
C LEU A 235 -17.53 -18.45 -14.10
N ILE A 236 -18.66 -18.46 -14.81
CA ILE A 236 -18.97 -17.44 -15.80
C ILE A 236 -19.16 -16.08 -15.12
N VAL A 237 -19.99 -16.00 -14.08
CA VAL A 237 -20.35 -14.72 -13.47
C VAL A 237 -19.23 -14.16 -12.58
N MET A 238 -18.67 -14.95 -11.66
CA MET A 238 -17.68 -14.47 -10.69
C MET A 238 -16.25 -14.44 -11.24
N CYS A 239 -15.87 -15.45 -12.02
CA CYS A 239 -14.46 -15.63 -12.36
C CYS A 239 -14.11 -14.98 -13.70
N ILE A 240 -15.05 -15.03 -14.66
CA ILE A 240 -14.85 -14.40 -15.97
C ILE A 240 -15.41 -12.98 -15.96
N ILE A 241 -16.71 -12.81 -15.72
CA ILE A 241 -17.35 -11.49 -15.85
C ILE A 241 -16.84 -10.54 -14.76
N PHE A 242 -16.90 -10.93 -13.49
CA PHE A 242 -16.56 -10.02 -12.39
C PHE A 242 -15.08 -9.63 -12.37
N ILE A 243 -14.12 -10.57 -12.40
CA ILE A 243 -12.69 -10.24 -12.40
C ILE A 243 -12.34 -9.34 -13.60
N ASN A 244 -12.81 -9.68 -14.80
CA ASN A 244 -12.49 -8.89 -15.99
C ASN A 244 -13.13 -7.50 -15.94
N THR A 245 -14.35 -7.39 -15.41
CA THR A 245 -15.00 -6.09 -15.20
C THR A 245 -14.21 -5.25 -14.21
N MET A 246 -13.79 -5.83 -13.08
CA MET A 246 -13.01 -5.14 -12.05
C MET A 246 -11.68 -4.62 -12.58
N ILE A 247 -10.98 -5.43 -13.38
CA ILE A 247 -9.71 -5.04 -13.99
C ILE A 247 -9.94 -3.93 -15.02
N ALA A 248 -10.93 -4.07 -15.90
CA ALA A 248 -11.24 -3.07 -16.92
C ALA A 248 -11.55 -1.70 -16.29
N THR A 249 -12.46 -1.67 -15.30
CA THR A 249 -12.81 -0.42 -14.60
C THR A 249 -11.62 0.19 -13.88
N THR A 250 -10.77 -0.64 -13.27
CA THR A 250 -9.58 -0.15 -12.56
C THR A 250 -8.57 0.45 -13.52
N ILE A 251 -8.36 -0.18 -14.68
CA ILE A 251 -7.45 0.32 -15.72
C ILE A 251 -7.97 1.65 -16.27
N ASP A 252 -9.27 1.78 -16.52
CA ASP A 252 -9.87 3.02 -17.00
C ASP A 252 -9.71 4.15 -15.97
N ASP A 253 -9.95 3.88 -14.69
CA ASP A 253 -9.74 4.83 -13.59
C ASP A 253 -8.26 5.27 -13.50
N ILE A 254 -7.31 4.34 -13.66
CA ILE A 254 -5.87 4.64 -13.64
C ILE A 254 -5.51 5.61 -14.77
N HIS A 255 -5.93 5.34 -16.00
CA HIS A 255 -5.62 6.19 -17.14
C HIS A 255 -6.24 7.58 -17.01
N GLY A 256 -7.47 7.67 -16.49
CA GLY A 256 -8.12 8.94 -16.19
C GLY A 256 -7.34 9.76 -15.17
N MET A 257 -6.86 9.11 -14.10
CA MET A 257 -6.09 9.77 -13.05
C MET A 257 -4.69 10.20 -13.44
N GLN A 258 -4.00 9.45 -14.30
CA GLN A 258 -2.63 9.76 -14.69
C GLN A 258 -2.49 11.17 -15.28
N LYS A 259 -3.51 11.65 -16.00
CA LYS A 259 -3.53 13.00 -16.59
C LYS A 259 -3.58 14.10 -15.53
N ASP A 260 -4.26 13.83 -14.40
CA ASP A 260 -4.45 14.79 -13.31
C ASP A 260 -3.43 14.62 -12.16
N LEU A 261 -2.60 13.58 -12.24
CA LEU A 261 -1.71 13.18 -11.16
C LEU A 261 -0.70 14.26 -10.79
N GLN A 262 -0.16 15.00 -11.77
CA GLN A 262 0.79 16.09 -11.52
C GLN A 262 0.15 17.17 -10.62
N PHE A 263 -1.06 17.59 -10.94
CA PHE A 263 -1.82 18.55 -10.13
C PHE A 263 -2.13 18.00 -8.74
N TYR A 264 -2.44 16.71 -8.64
CA TYR A 264 -2.70 16.07 -7.36
C TYR A 264 -1.45 16.03 -6.47
N HIS A 265 -0.26 15.79 -7.04
CA HIS A 265 1.01 15.89 -6.33
C HIS A 265 1.28 17.31 -5.82
N LEU A 266 1.13 18.31 -6.69
CA LEU A 266 1.30 19.73 -6.33
C LEU A 266 0.35 20.14 -5.20
N ARG A 267 -0.90 19.68 -5.26
CA ARG A 267 -1.88 19.91 -4.21
C ARG A 267 -1.46 19.28 -2.88
N LEU A 268 -1.09 18.00 -2.87
CA LEU A 268 -0.66 17.32 -1.64
C LEU A 268 0.56 17.99 -1.00
N GLN A 269 1.52 18.45 -1.80
CA GLN A 269 2.68 19.19 -1.30
C GLN A 269 2.28 20.55 -0.73
N THR A 270 1.37 21.26 -1.40
CA THR A 270 0.87 22.55 -0.95
C THR A 270 0.11 22.40 0.36
N ASP A 271 -0.81 21.44 0.44
CA ASP A 271 -1.60 21.16 1.65
C ASP A 271 -0.67 20.79 2.82
N TYR A 272 0.35 19.95 2.58
CA TYR A 272 1.35 19.61 3.59
C TYR A 272 2.18 20.83 4.05
N CYS A 273 2.66 21.65 3.11
CA CYS A 273 3.41 22.85 3.43
C CYS A 273 2.57 23.86 4.23
N LEU A 274 1.28 23.99 3.91
CA LEU A 274 0.36 24.87 4.63
C LEU A 274 0.10 24.37 6.05
N GLU A 275 -0.09 23.06 6.23
CA GLU A 275 -0.24 22.45 7.57
C GLU A 275 1.02 22.67 8.42
N MET A 276 2.22 22.52 7.83
CA MET A 276 3.46 22.80 8.55
C MET A 276 3.63 24.30 8.84
N GLU A 277 3.34 25.19 7.89
CA GLU A 277 3.38 26.65 8.12
C GLU A 277 2.44 27.09 9.25
N TYR A 278 1.29 26.44 9.40
CA TYR A 278 0.36 26.71 10.49
C TYR A 278 0.92 26.32 11.87
N ILE A 279 1.70 25.24 11.96
CA ILE A 279 2.25 24.73 13.23
C ILE A 279 3.53 25.50 13.65
N LEU A 280 4.23 26.13 12.71
CA LEU A 280 5.54 26.75 12.96
C LEU A 280 5.46 28.13 13.61
N PRO A 281 6.40 28.47 14.53
CA PRO A 281 6.43 29.79 15.15
C PRO A 281 6.77 30.89 14.13
N GLN A 282 6.10 32.05 14.25
CA GLN A 282 6.25 33.17 13.31
C GLN A 282 7.71 33.65 13.16
N SER A 283 8.53 33.53 14.21
CA SER A 283 9.96 33.88 14.18
C SER A 283 10.73 33.06 13.15
N PHE A 284 10.41 31.75 13.05
CA PHE A 284 11.03 30.84 12.08
C PHE A 284 10.55 31.16 10.66
N LEU A 285 9.24 31.38 10.49
CA LEU A 285 8.65 31.73 9.20
C LEU A 285 9.23 33.03 8.64
N ARG A 286 9.46 34.05 9.48
CA ARG A 286 10.09 35.32 9.06
C ARG A 286 11.56 35.14 8.65
N SER A 287 12.28 34.22 9.28
CA SER A 287 13.67 33.91 8.92
C SER A 287 13.77 33.17 7.58
N VAL A 288 12.75 32.40 7.23
CA VAL A 288 12.72 31.56 6.01
C VAL A 288 12.04 32.27 4.84
N SER A 289 11.11 33.19 5.12
CA SER A 289 10.37 33.95 4.10
C SER A 289 11.30 34.84 3.28
N ARG A 290 11.37 34.59 1.98
CA ARG A 290 11.99 35.47 0.99
C ARG A 290 10.92 36.03 0.06
N ASN A 291 10.94 37.36 -0.12
CA ASN A 291 10.02 38.06 -1.01
C ASN A 291 10.36 37.93 -2.50
N SER A 292 11.57 37.44 -2.83
CA SER A 292 12.04 37.28 -4.21
C SER A 292 12.87 36.02 -4.38
N LEU A 293 12.57 35.25 -5.43
CA LEU A 293 13.33 34.08 -5.85
C LEU A 293 14.09 34.41 -7.14
N THR A 294 15.42 34.41 -7.08
CA THR A 294 16.27 34.50 -8.26
C THR A 294 16.52 33.09 -8.80
N CYS A 295 15.80 32.73 -9.86
CA CYS A 295 16.01 31.46 -10.54
C CYS A 295 17.06 31.64 -11.63
N TRP A 296 18.28 31.15 -11.41
CA TRP A 296 19.30 31.12 -12.45
C TRP A 296 18.96 30.01 -13.45
N ARG A 297 18.66 30.37 -14.70
CA ARG A 297 18.57 29.41 -15.79
C ARG A 297 19.99 28.97 -16.15
N SER A 298 20.53 28.01 -15.42
CA SER A 298 21.89 27.55 -15.64
C SER A 298 21.97 26.77 -16.96
N TYR A 299 22.70 27.32 -17.93
CA TYR A 299 23.10 26.62 -19.16
C TYR A 299 24.34 25.72 -18.95
N HIS A 300 24.95 25.72 -17.77
CA HIS A 300 26.08 24.85 -17.42
C HIS A 300 26.15 24.65 -15.90
N THR A 301 25.86 23.44 -15.42
CA THR A 301 26.11 23.04 -14.01
C THR A 301 27.25 22.03 -13.92
N PRO A 302 28.12 22.10 -12.89
CA PRO A 302 29.26 21.20 -12.74
C PRO A 302 28.81 19.76 -12.46
N ASP A 303 29.38 18.85 -13.25
CA ASP A 303 29.04 17.43 -13.35
C ASP A 303 29.63 16.60 -12.20
N THR A 304 28.97 16.56 -11.04
CA THR A 304 29.33 15.63 -9.95
C THR A 304 28.42 14.39 -9.97
N TRP A 305 28.95 13.21 -9.61
CA TRP A 305 28.15 11.98 -9.58
C TRP A 305 26.94 12.17 -8.67
N LEU A 306 27.13 12.80 -7.50
CA LEU A 306 26.08 12.98 -6.50
C LEU A 306 24.92 13.81 -7.05
N TYR A 307 25.24 14.85 -7.84
CA TYR A 307 24.24 15.65 -8.54
C TYR A 307 23.52 14.84 -9.62
N ARG A 308 24.20 13.95 -10.36
CA ARG A 308 23.53 13.05 -11.32
C ARG A 308 22.57 12.07 -10.63
N THR A 309 22.95 11.54 -9.47
CA THR A 309 22.12 10.61 -8.70
C THR A 309 20.91 11.34 -8.09
N LEU A 310 21.12 12.52 -7.51
CA LEU A 310 20.06 13.34 -6.93
C LEU A 310 19.12 13.93 -8.00
N ARG A 311 19.65 14.37 -9.14
CA ARG A 311 18.85 14.88 -10.27
C ARG A 311 17.98 13.79 -10.90
N LYS A 312 18.50 12.56 -11.01
CA LYS A 312 17.71 11.39 -11.43
C LYS A 312 16.63 11.00 -10.41
N ALA A 313 16.82 11.34 -9.14
CA ALA A 313 15.84 11.14 -8.07
C ALA A 313 14.83 12.30 -7.95
N MET A 314 15.17 13.51 -8.41
CA MET A 314 14.35 14.73 -8.22
C MET A 314 13.50 15.14 -9.43
N LEU A 315 13.81 14.68 -10.64
CA LEU A 315 12.99 15.01 -11.83
C LEU A 315 11.83 14.02 -11.97
N PRO A 316 10.58 14.50 -12.19
CA PRO A 316 9.47 13.61 -12.50
C PRO A 316 9.76 12.90 -13.82
N ALA A 317 9.66 11.57 -13.82
CA ALA A 317 9.74 10.79 -15.05
C ALA A 317 8.64 11.29 -16.01
N SER A 318 9.01 11.58 -17.27
CA SER A 318 8.02 11.89 -18.30
C SER A 318 7.04 10.72 -18.44
N PRO A 319 5.74 10.99 -18.72
CA PRO A 319 4.73 9.96 -18.84
C PRO A 319 5.06 8.90 -19.91
N ASP A 320 5.80 9.29 -20.97
CA ASP A 320 6.21 8.39 -22.05
C ASP A 320 7.32 7.39 -21.67
N ASP A 321 8.07 7.65 -20.58
CA ASP A 321 9.20 6.81 -20.15
C ASP A 321 8.79 5.68 -19.18
N GLN A 322 7.53 5.68 -18.71
CA GLN A 322 7.00 4.66 -17.79
C GLN A 322 6.51 3.39 -18.51
N LEU A 323 5.99 3.50 -19.74
CA LEU A 323 5.47 2.34 -20.48
C LEU A 323 6.58 1.42 -21.04
N VAL A 324 7.69 2.01 -21.50
CA VAL A 324 8.79 1.29 -22.17
C VAL A 324 9.65 0.50 -21.18
N ARG A 325 9.82 0.99 -19.94
CA ARG A 325 10.59 0.27 -18.91
C ARG A 325 9.90 -0.98 -18.38
N PHE A 326 8.57 -1.06 -18.43
CA PHE A 326 7.84 -2.24 -17.93
C PHE A 326 7.93 -3.42 -18.90
N HIS A 327 7.89 -3.17 -20.22
CA HIS A 327 8.02 -4.23 -21.23
C HIS A 327 9.45 -4.76 -21.36
N TYR A 328 10.48 -3.92 -21.26
CA TYR A 328 11.87 -4.37 -21.36
C TYR A 328 12.42 -5.03 -20.09
N PHE A 329 11.90 -4.70 -18.89
CA PHE A 329 12.39 -5.30 -17.64
C PHE A 329 12.03 -6.79 -17.49
N PHE A 330 10.87 -7.22 -18.03
CA PHE A 330 10.48 -8.63 -18.04
C PHE A 330 11.12 -9.44 -19.18
N ILE A 331 11.23 -8.88 -20.38
CA ILE A 331 11.78 -9.59 -21.55
C ILE A 331 13.32 -9.72 -21.45
N SER A 332 14.02 -8.72 -20.93
CA SER A 332 15.49 -8.75 -20.83
C SER A 332 16.01 -9.74 -19.81
N ARG A 333 15.30 -9.97 -18.69
CA ARG A 333 15.69 -11.00 -17.70
C ARG A 333 15.36 -12.42 -18.16
N PHE A 334 14.33 -12.61 -18.99
CA PHE A 334 14.03 -13.92 -19.58
C PHE A 334 15.05 -14.30 -20.67
N LEU A 335 15.53 -13.33 -21.47
CA LEU A 335 16.58 -13.55 -22.47
C LEU A 335 17.99 -13.60 -21.88
N ALA A 336 18.28 -12.89 -20.79
CA ALA A 336 19.56 -12.96 -20.09
C ALA A 336 19.75 -14.28 -19.32
N ALA A 337 18.67 -14.92 -18.87
CA ALA A 337 18.72 -16.26 -18.26
C ALA A 337 18.96 -17.39 -19.31
N ALA A 338 18.77 -17.11 -20.60
CA ALA A 338 18.95 -18.08 -21.69
C ALA A 338 20.30 -17.94 -22.44
N LYS A 339 21.18 -17.01 -22.03
CA LYS A 339 22.45 -16.74 -22.73
C LYS A 339 23.64 -16.62 -21.76
N LEU A 340 23.79 -17.61 -20.89
CA LEU A 340 25.09 -17.93 -20.29
C LEU A 340 25.91 -18.72 -21.33
N GLY A 341 26.58 -17.99 -22.22
CA GLY A 341 27.48 -18.56 -23.19
C GLY A 341 28.01 -17.49 -24.14
N SER A 342 29.34 -17.36 -24.17
CA SER A 342 30.14 -16.49 -25.04
C SER A 342 30.40 -15.08 -24.53
N GLY A 343 31.61 -14.90 -24.01
CA GLY A 343 32.25 -13.59 -23.88
C GLY A 343 32.48 -12.91 -25.23
N GLY A 344 32.68 -11.60 -25.19
CA GLY A 344 33.02 -10.80 -26.37
C GLY A 344 33.16 -9.32 -26.03
N ASN A 345 34.41 -8.85 -26.05
CA ASN A 345 34.79 -7.43 -26.09
C ASN A 345 34.07 -6.67 -27.22
N ARG A 346 33.78 -5.37 -26.99
CA ARG A 346 33.84 -4.25 -27.96
C ARG A 346 33.44 -2.94 -27.25
N GLU A 347 34.40 -2.05 -27.04
CA GLU A 347 34.77 -0.91 -27.89
C GLU A 347 33.82 0.31 -27.76
N LEU A 348 34.37 1.37 -27.15
CA LEU A 348 33.84 2.72 -27.12
C LEU A 348 33.92 3.36 -28.51
N ARG A 349 32.86 4.06 -28.94
CA ARG A 349 32.92 5.08 -30.00
C ARG A 349 32.26 6.39 -29.50
N PRO A 350 32.80 7.57 -29.88
CA PRO A 350 32.28 8.87 -29.47
C PRO A 350 31.10 9.32 -30.35
N CYS A 351 30.20 10.11 -29.76
CA CYS A 351 29.09 10.76 -30.44
C CYS A 351 29.54 11.91 -31.34
N VAL A 352 28.87 12.00 -32.49
CA VAL A 352 28.99 13.00 -33.55
C VAL A 352 28.22 14.27 -33.18
N ASP A 353 28.84 15.42 -33.47
CA ASP A 353 28.28 16.76 -33.36
C ASP A 353 27.10 16.98 -34.33
N LEU A 354 26.07 17.68 -33.87
CA LEU A 354 25.04 18.28 -34.72
C LEU A 354 24.90 19.76 -34.35
N GLU A 355 25.63 20.60 -35.08
CA GLU A 355 25.28 21.98 -35.37
C GLU A 355 24.09 22.01 -36.34
N HIS A 356 23.06 22.82 -36.06
CA HIS A 356 22.76 24.02 -36.85
C HIS A 356 21.40 24.66 -36.49
N ASN A 357 21.45 25.99 -36.47
CA ASN A 357 20.43 27.00 -36.81
C ASN A 357 19.07 27.02 -36.11
#